data_AF-A0A453GYB9-F1
#
_entry.id   AF-A0A453GYB9-F1
#
_cell.length_a   1.000
_cell.length_b   1.000
_cell.length_c   1.000
_cell.angle_alpha   90.00
_cell.angle_beta   90.00
_cell.angle_gamma   90.00
#
_symmetry.space_group_name_H-M   'P 1'
#
loop_
_entity.id
_entity.type
_entity.pdbx_description
1 polymer ?
#
loop_
_entity_poly.entity_id
_entity_poly.type
_entity_poly.pdbx_seq_one_letter_code
_entity_poly.pdbx_strand_id
1 'polypeptide(L)'
;TLRAFPSDGAKHCYALPVATRARYLLRATFLYAGFDGDDAFPEFDLYLGATRWSPVVVYDGARLVTREAVVLAQSSTVSVCLSNATTGRPFISTLELRPLNGSLYRTDAEARAFLALAARINFGAPSPDPVRYPDDPYDRIWESDMVRRANYLVDAAPGTVNVSTDKPVFVATSERPPEKVMQTAVVGTLGELTYRLNLNGFPGDGWAFSYFAEIEESVVPETRKFKLFIPGLPDVSKATVDVGENAPGKLRLYQPGYYNVSLPFVLSFAFRKTNDSSRGPILNAFEIYKYVEIEPGSPDALAMASLASRYTSLGDWANEGGDPCWPSPWSWVRCSSEPQLRVVSINLSGKNLTGGVPPELVALSFLAEM
;
A
#
# COMPACT_ATOMS: atom_id res chain seq x y z
N THR A 1 5.52 -6.07 20.89
CA THR A 1 6.15 -7.38 20.61
C THR A 1 6.40 -7.49 19.12
N LEU A 2 7.39 -8.27 18.68
CA LEU A 2 7.67 -8.52 17.26
C LEU A 2 8.10 -9.97 17.06
N ARG A 3 8.09 -10.43 15.80
CA ARG A 3 8.72 -11.70 15.41
C ARG A 3 9.92 -11.39 14.51
N ALA A 4 11.08 -11.92 14.87
CA ALA A 4 12.31 -11.82 14.09
C ALA A 4 12.67 -13.18 13.49
N PHE A 5 13.35 -13.16 12.35
CA PHE A 5 13.73 -14.32 11.57
C PHE A 5 15.25 -14.39 11.39
N PRO A 6 15.81 -15.58 11.07
CA PRO A 6 17.21 -15.70 10.69
C PRO A 6 17.53 -14.96 9.38
N SER A 7 18.81 -14.60 9.20
CA SER A 7 19.33 -14.02 7.96
C SER A 7 20.08 -15.07 7.14
N ASP A 8 19.43 -16.19 6.87
CA ASP A 8 19.98 -17.37 6.18
C ASP A 8 19.61 -17.44 4.68
N GLY A 9 18.95 -16.39 4.17
CA GLY A 9 18.45 -16.34 2.80
C GLY A 9 17.12 -17.08 2.58
N ALA A 10 16.58 -17.74 3.60
CA ALA A 10 15.26 -18.34 3.52
C ALA A 10 14.17 -17.26 3.42
N LYS A 11 12.99 -17.68 2.99
CA LYS A 11 11.78 -16.87 3.08
C LYS A 11 10.97 -17.30 4.29
N HIS A 12 10.29 -16.35 4.90
CA HIS A 12 9.37 -16.61 6.01
C HIS A 12 7.99 -16.04 5.69
N CYS A 13 7.02 -16.92 5.55
CA CYS A 13 5.70 -16.59 5.02
C CYS A 13 4.59 -16.70 6.05
N TYR A 14 3.63 -15.80 5.96
CA TYR A 14 2.34 -15.87 6.64
C TYR A 14 1.25 -16.18 5.60
N ALA A 15 0.41 -17.18 5.89
CA ALA A 15 -0.78 -17.46 5.10
C ALA A 15 -2.01 -16.85 5.79
N LEU A 16 -2.65 -15.90 5.12
CA LEU A 16 -3.83 -15.20 5.63
C LEU A 16 -5.10 -15.72 4.92
N PRO A 17 -6.11 -16.22 5.66
CA PRO A 17 -7.35 -16.67 5.04
C PRO A 17 -8.15 -15.48 4.49
N VAL A 18 -8.65 -15.62 3.26
CA VAL A 18 -9.42 -14.59 2.55
C VAL A 18 -10.59 -15.21 1.81
N ALA A 19 -11.63 -14.42 1.55
CA ALA A 19 -12.70 -14.77 0.63
C ALA A 19 -12.26 -14.45 -0.81
N THR A 20 -12.36 -15.43 -1.69
CA THR A 20 -12.04 -15.25 -3.12
C THR A 20 -12.93 -14.18 -3.74
N ARG A 21 -12.35 -13.35 -4.62
CA ARG A 21 -12.97 -12.15 -5.24
C ARG A 21 -13.39 -11.04 -4.28
N ALA A 22 -12.93 -11.06 -3.02
CA ALA A 22 -13.06 -9.93 -2.11
C ALA A 22 -11.78 -9.07 -2.09
N ARG A 23 -11.94 -7.77 -1.85
CA ARG A 23 -10.82 -6.84 -1.70
C ARG A 23 -10.42 -6.71 -0.24
N TYR A 24 -9.11 -6.63 -0.02
CA TYR A 24 -8.53 -6.47 1.29
C TYR A 24 -7.51 -5.36 1.29
N LEU A 25 -7.49 -4.60 2.37
CA LEU A 25 -6.37 -3.76 2.74
C LEU A 25 -5.45 -4.59 3.63
N LEU A 26 -4.24 -4.82 3.13
CA LEU A 26 -3.19 -5.56 3.81
C LEU A 26 -2.15 -4.56 4.32
N ARG A 27 -1.78 -4.66 5.59
CA ARG A 27 -0.79 -3.77 6.20
C ARG A 27 0.25 -4.54 6.99
N ALA A 28 1.52 -4.32 6.70
CA ALA A 28 2.63 -4.80 7.51
C ALA A 28 3.33 -3.60 8.17
N THR A 29 3.63 -3.72 9.46
CA THR A 29 4.39 -2.70 10.20
C THR A 29 5.67 -3.27 10.81
N PHE A 30 6.68 -2.40 10.89
CA PHE A 30 8.03 -2.73 11.31
C PHE A 30 8.53 -1.61 12.23
N LEU A 31 8.56 -1.89 13.54
CA LEU A 31 9.22 -1.06 14.54
C LEU A 31 10.43 -1.83 15.07
N TYR A 32 11.63 -1.40 14.70
CA TYR A 32 12.88 -2.07 15.03
C TYR A 32 13.18 -2.00 16.53
N ALA A 33 13.20 -0.78 17.09
CA ALA A 33 13.47 -0.53 18.50
C ALA A 33 14.73 -1.22 19.07
N GLY A 34 15.73 -1.53 18.22
CA GLY A 34 16.99 -2.15 18.63
C GLY A 34 16.84 -3.56 19.23
N PHE A 35 15.86 -4.34 18.77
CA PHE A 35 15.45 -5.58 19.45
C PHE A 35 16.53 -6.67 19.55
N ASP A 36 17.50 -6.67 18.64
CA ASP A 36 18.62 -7.60 18.58
C ASP A 36 19.92 -7.02 19.17
N GLY A 37 19.93 -5.72 19.51
CA GLY A 37 21.12 -5.03 19.99
C GLY A 37 22.19 -4.83 18.91
N ASP A 38 21.86 -5.06 17.64
CA ASP A 38 22.79 -4.89 16.53
C ASP A 38 22.89 -3.42 16.10
N ASP A 39 24.11 -3.00 15.75
CA ASP A 39 24.39 -1.65 15.24
C ASP A 39 23.92 -1.46 13.79
N ALA A 40 23.72 -2.55 13.05
CA ALA A 40 23.34 -2.53 11.65
C ALA A 40 21.82 -2.52 11.49
N PHE A 41 21.26 -1.44 10.92
CA PHE A 41 19.84 -1.40 10.64
C PHE A 41 19.42 -2.45 9.60
N PRO A 42 18.28 -3.14 9.81
CA PRO A 42 17.82 -4.18 8.91
C PRO A 42 17.28 -3.64 7.59
N GLU A 43 17.61 -4.35 6.51
CA GLU A 43 17.09 -4.16 5.17
C GLU A 43 16.75 -5.53 4.56
N PHE A 44 15.51 -5.68 4.10
CA PHE A 44 14.98 -6.90 3.51
C PHE A 44 13.76 -6.60 2.63
N ASP A 45 13.25 -7.60 1.92
CA ASP A 45 12.10 -7.46 1.04
C ASP A 45 10.83 -8.08 1.61
N LEU A 46 9.71 -7.40 1.35
CA LEU A 46 8.36 -7.90 1.58
C LEU A 46 7.74 -8.34 0.25
N TYR A 47 7.11 -9.51 0.26
CA TYR A 47 6.46 -10.14 -0.89
C TYR A 47 4.99 -10.41 -0.63
N LEU A 48 4.18 -10.27 -1.67
CA LEU A 48 2.79 -10.70 -1.73
C LEU A 48 2.70 -11.84 -2.76
N GLY A 49 2.50 -13.07 -2.30
CA GLY A 49 2.71 -14.25 -3.14
C GLY A 49 4.16 -14.31 -3.65
N ALA A 50 4.33 -14.48 -4.96
CA ALA A 50 5.64 -14.40 -5.62
C ALA A 50 6.05 -12.95 -5.99
N THR A 51 5.16 -11.98 -5.84
CA THR A 51 5.40 -10.60 -6.27
C THR A 51 6.15 -9.81 -5.22
N ARG A 52 7.26 -9.16 -5.60
CA ARG A 52 7.95 -8.23 -4.71
C ARG A 52 7.06 -7.01 -4.46
N TRP A 53 6.62 -6.85 -3.21
CA TRP A 53 5.74 -5.76 -2.82
C TRP A 53 6.52 -4.50 -2.52
N SER A 54 7.50 -4.56 -1.62
CA SER A 54 8.29 -3.38 -1.26
C SER A 54 9.54 -3.77 -0.45
N PRO A 55 10.66 -3.04 -0.60
CA PRO A 55 11.74 -3.12 0.37
C PRO A 55 11.29 -2.54 1.71
N VAL A 56 11.75 -3.16 2.79
CA VAL A 56 11.67 -2.67 4.16
C VAL A 56 13.05 -2.18 4.53
N VAL A 57 13.19 -0.86 4.69
CA VAL A 57 14.47 -0.24 5.05
C VAL A 57 14.30 0.57 6.32
N VAL A 58 15.06 0.20 7.34
CA VAL A 58 15.14 0.90 8.61
C VAL A 58 16.37 1.82 8.59
N TYR A 59 16.18 3.07 8.96
CA TYR A 59 17.26 4.06 9.11
C TYR A 59 17.24 4.75 10.47
N ASP A 60 16.20 4.46 11.26
CA ASP A 60 15.95 5.01 12.58
C ASP A 60 15.17 3.96 13.37
N GLY A 61 15.73 3.51 14.49
CA GLY A 61 15.15 2.45 15.30
C GLY A 61 13.85 2.84 15.99
N ALA A 62 13.59 4.14 16.21
CA ALA A 62 12.35 4.62 16.80
C ALA A 62 11.23 4.79 15.76
N ARG A 63 11.55 4.75 14.47
CA ARG A 63 10.60 5.06 13.40
C ARG A 63 9.83 3.81 12.97
N LEU A 64 8.50 3.94 12.98
CA LEU A 64 7.61 2.94 12.41
C LEU A 64 7.71 2.95 10.87
N VAL A 65 8.01 1.81 10.27
CA VAL A 65 7.90 1.60 8.83
C VAL A 65 6.60 0.87 8.54
N THR A 66 5.78 1.41 7.65
CA THR A 66 4.49 0.82 7.25
C THR A 66 4.49 0.51 5.77
N ARG A 67 3.97 -0.65 5.39
CA ARG A 67 3.66 -1.03 4.01
C ARG A 67 2.19 -1.40 3.94
N GLU A 68 1.46 -0.78 3.03
CA GLU A 68 0.04 -1.04 2.82
C GLU A 68 -0.23 -1.34 1.35
N ALA A 69 -1.10 -2.31 1.10
CA ALA A 69 -1.55 -2.68 -0.22
C ALA A 69 -3.05 -2.95 -0.24
N VAL A 70 -3.69 -2.64 -1.36
CA VAL A 70 -5.05 -3.07 -1.66
C VAL A 70 -4.97 -4.17 -2.72
N VAL A 71 -5.48 -5.36 -2.36
CA VAL A 71 -5.40 -6.57 -3.18
C VAL A 71 -6.79 -7.17 -3.38
N LEU A 72 -7.06 -7.63 -4.60
CA LEU A 72 -8.18 -8.53 -4.91
C LEU A 72 -7.73 -9.98 -4.67
N ALA A 73 -8.38 -10.68 -3.74
CA ALA A 73 -8.06 -12.06 -3.45
C ALA A 73 -8.42 -12.99 -4.64
N GLN A 74 -7.42 -13.62 -5.25
CA GLN A 74 -7.61 -14.55 -6.37
C GLN A 74 -7.84 -16.00 -5.93
N SER A 75 -7.47 -16.32 -4.69
CA SER A 75 -7.63 -17.64 -4.06
C SER A 75 -8.25 -17.48 -2.66
N SER A 76 -8.29 -18.56 -1.87
CA SER A 76 -8.77 -18.55 -0.48
C SER A 76 -7.72 -18.12 0.54
N THR A 77 -6.49 -17.86 0.10
CA THR A 77 -5.36 -17.48 0.98
C THR A 77 -4.44 -16.48 0.30
N VAL A 78 -4.02 -15.44 1.02
CA VAL A 78 -2.95 -14.54 0.57
C VAL A 78 -1.68 -14.85 1.36
N SER A 79 -0.56 -15.03 0.67
CA SER A 79 0.75 -15.23 1.31
C SER A 79 1.51 -13.91 1.40
N VAL A 80 2.07 -13.63 2.58
CA VAL A 80 2.95 -12.48 2.82
C VAL A 80 4.29 -12.99 3.31
N CYS A 81 5.35 -12.79 2.53
CA CYS A 81 6.66 -13.35 2.83
C CYS A 81 7.71 -12.26 3.06
N LEU A 82 8.61 -12.50 4.01
CA LEU A 82 9.82 -11.72 4.22
C LEU A 82 11.00 -12.52 3.68
N SER A 83 11.88 -11.91 2.90
CA SER A 83 13.09 -12.55 2.38
C SER A 83 14.13 -11.54 1.92
N ASN A 84 15.21 -11.99 1.28
CA ASN A 84 16.29 -11.16 0.73
C ASN A 84 16.87 -10.16 1.74
N ALA A 85 17.22 -10.63 2.94
CA ALA A 85 17.92 -9.80 3.90
C ALA A 85 19.29 -9.38 3.35
N THR A 86 19.52 -8.07 3.21
CA THR A 86 20.83 -7.51 2.81
C THR A 86 21.64 -7.09 4.03
N THR A 87 20.98 -6.56 5.05
CA THR A 87 21.56 -6.22 6.36
C THR A 87 20.60 -6.57 7.49
N GLY A 88 21.14 -6.85 8.67
CA GLY A 88 20.35 -7.18 9.86
C GLY A 88 19.43 -8.39 9.69
N ARG A 89 18.44 -8.49 10.56
CA ARG A 89 17.48 -9.61 10.59
C ARG A 89 16.10 -9.18 10.08
N PRO A 90 15.45 -9.95 9.19
CA PRO A 90 14.05 -9.71 8.87
C PRO A 90 13.19 -9.84 10.12
N PHE A 91 12.22 -8.94 10.25
CA PHE A 91 11.30 -8.95 11.37
C PHE A 91 9.95 -8.38 10.96
N ILE A 92 8.92 -8.60 11.75
CA ILE A 92 7.61 -7.99 11.57
C ILE A 92 6.97 -7.71 12.92
N SER A 93 6.41 -6.51 13.09
CA SER A 93 5.73 -6.11 14.32
C SER A 93 4.24 -6.46 14.26
N THR A 94 3.56 -6.08 13.16
CA THR A 94 2.17 -6.44 12.93
C THR A 94 1.91 -6.79 11.47
N LEU A 95 0.95 -7.68 11.25
CA LEU A 95 0.36 -7.98 9.95
C LEU A 95 -1.16 -7.90 10.10
N GLU A 96 -1.78 -6.93 9.45
CA GLU A 96 -3.21 -6.65 9.51
C GLU A 96 -3.87 -6.95 8.16
N LEU A 97 -5.05 -7.59 8.22
CA LEU A 97 -5.89 -7.85 7.07
C LEU A 97 -7.27 -7.24 7.33
N ARG A 98 -7.66 -6.23 6.56
CA ARG A 98 -8.92 -5.51 6.70
C ARG A 98 -9.80 -5.74 5.46
N PRO A 99 -11.00 -6.32 5.58
CA PRO A 99 -11.90 -6.46 4.45
C PRO A 99 -12.39 -5.08 4.00
N LEU A 100 -12.41 -4.87 2.68
CA LEU A 100 -12.93 -3.65 2.08
C LEU A 100 -14.30 -3.91 1.45
N ASN A 101 -15.13 -2.87 1.39
CA ASN A 101 -16.37 -2.95 0.63
C ASN A 101 -16.05 -3.00 -0.88
N GLY A 102 -16.79 -3.81 -1.64
CA GLY A 102 -16.52 -4.11 -3.05
C GLY A 102 -16.62 -2.94 -4.03
N SER A 103 -16.99 -1.74 -3.57
CA SER A 103 -16.92 -0.50 -4.36
C SER A 103 -15.62 0.28 -4.22
N LEU A 104 -14.88 0.13 -3.10
CA LEU A 104 -13.65 0.89 -2.86
C LEU A 104 -12.50 0.32 -3.69
N TYR A 105 -11.63 1.22 -4.18
CA TYR A 105 -10.43 0.89 -4.96
C TYR A 105 -10.69 -0.03 -6.14
N ARG A 106 -11.86 0.10 -6.79
CA ARG A 106 -12.15 -0.65 -8.01
C ARG A 106 -11.27 -0.13 -9.14
N THR A 107 -10.55 -1.03 -9.79
CA THR A 107 -9.72 -0.71 -10.96
C THR A 107 -9.83 -1.83 -11.99
N ASP A 108 -9.64 -1.52 -13.28
CA ASP A 108 -9.63 -2.54 -14.34
C ASP A 108 -8.35 -3.40 -14.33
N ALA A 109 -7.35 -3.04 -13.52
CA ALA A 109 -6.07 -3.72 -13.41
C ALA A 109 -5.98 -4.71 -12.23
N GLU A 110 -6.98 -4.78 -11.36
CA GLU A 110 -6.93 -5.53 -10.10
C GLU A 110 -6.75 -7.06 -10.23
N ALA A 111 -7.01 -7.60 -11.43
CA ALA A 111 -6.73 -9.00 -11.74
C ALA A 111 -5.25 -9.27 -12.09
N ARG A 112 -4.51 -8.23 -12.50
CA ARG A 112 -3.10 -8.33 -12.94
C ARG A 112 -2.13 -7.51 -12.09
N ALA A 113 -2.63 -6.65 -11.21
CA ALA A 113 -1.84 -5.79 -10.36
C ALA A 113 -2.56 -5.53 -9.03
N PHE A 114 -1.81 -5.26 -7.97
CA PHE A 114 -2.35 -4.70 -6.73
C PHE A 114 -1.87 -3.27 -6.55
N LEU A 115 -2.56 -2.53 -5.67
CA LEU A 115 -2.22 -1.14 -5.36
C LEU A 115 -1.31 -1.10 -4.13
N ALA A 116 -0.09 -0.60 -4.25
CA ALA A 116 0.81 -0.36 -3.12
C ALA A 116 0.76 1.12 -2.69
N LEU A 117 0.48 1.40 -1.41
CA LEU A 117 0.30 2.76 -0.92
C LEU A 117 1.62 3.54 -0.98
N ALA A 118 1.61 4.68 -1.67
CA ALA A 118 2.74 5.61 -1.70
C ALA A 118 2.52 6.81 -0.76
N ALA A 119 1.29 7.32 -0.68
CA ALA A 119 0.93 8.42 0.21
C ALA A 119 -0.58 8.43 0.52
N ARG A 120 -0.95 8.70 1.77
CA ARG A 120 -2.32 9.02 2.20
C ARG A 120 -2.24 10.07 3.29
N ILE A 121 -2.73 11.27 3.01
CA ILE A 121 -2.45 12.45 3.83
C ILE A 121 -3.74 13.18 4.16
N ASN A 122 -3.90 13.52 5.44
CA ASN A 122 -4.92 14.43 5.96
C ASN A 122 -4.30 15.83 6.13
N PHE A 123 -4.81 16.81 5.39
CA PHE A 123 -4.35 18.19 5.44
C PHE A 123 -5.11 19.03 6.46
N GLY A 124 -4.40 19.96 7.09
CA GLY A 124 -4.99 20.81 8.13
C GLY A 124 -5.28 20.02 9.41
N ALA A 125 -4.59 18.90 9.61
CA ALA A 125 -4.83 18.03 10.76
C ALA A 125 -4.57 18.79 12.07
N PRO A 126 -5.37 18.56 13.13
CA PRO A 126 -5.26 19.30 14.39
C PRO A 126 -4.11 18.83 15.26
N SER A 127 -3.50 17.69 14.94
CA SER A 127 -2.45 17.04 15.70
C SER A 127 -1.60 16.15 14.78
N PRO A 128 -0.42 15.68 15.23
CA PRO A 128 0.38 14.70 14.47
C PRO A 128 -0.25 13.29 14.47
N ASP A 129 -1.24 13.02 15.31
CA ASP A 129 -1.88 11.71 15.37
C ASP A 129 -2.69 11.44 14.10
N PRO A 130 -2.59 10.23 13.52
CA PRO A 130 -3.30 9.90 12.30
C PRO A 130 -4.79 9.64 12.57
N VAL A 131 -5.64 9.94 11.58
CA VAL A 131 -7.04 9.49 11.60
C VAL A 131 -7.08 8.03 11.10
N ARG A 132 -7.73 7.16 11.86
CA ARG A 132 -7.98 5.74 11.52
C ARG A 132 -9.24 5.23 12.22
N TYR A 133 -9.41 3.91 12.38
CA TYR A 133 -10.54 3.37 13.15
C TYR A 133 -10.61 3.99 14.58
N PRO A 134 -11.79 4.36 15.09
CA PRO A 134 -13.13 4.12 14.53
C PRO A 134 -13.63 5.15 13.52
N ASP A 135 -12.95 6.29 13.34
CA ASP A 135 -13.37 7.35 12.42
C ASP A 135 -13.33 6.90 10.96
N ASP A 136 -12.37 6.04 10.60
CA ASP A 136 -12.36 5.30 9.33
C ASP A 136 -12.79 3.84 9.55
N PRO A 137 -13.99 3.43 9.08
CA PRO A 137 -14.48 2.05 9.21
C PRO A 137 -13.62 1.00 8.51
N TYR A 138 -12.79 1.41 7.53
CA TYR A 138 -11.87 0.52 6.82
C TYR A 138 -10.47 0.51 7.45
N ASP A 139 -10.29 1.21 8.58
CA ASP A 139 -9.06 1.32 9.35
C ASP A 139 -7.85 1.77 8.52
N ARG A 140 -8.07 2.58 7.47
CA ARG A 140 -6.98 3.27 6.75
C ARG A 140 -6.31 4.27 7.68
N ILE A 141 -5.00 4.41 7.56
CA ILE A 141 -4.22 5.37 8.33
C ILE A 141 -4.02 6.62 7.48
N TRP A 142 -4.72 7.70 7.82
CA TRP A 142 -4.55 9.02 7.21
C TRP A 142 -3.49 9.81 7.97
N GLU A 143 -2.29 9.92 7.40
CA GLU A 143 -1.14 10.58 8.01
C GLU A 143 -1.39 12.09 8.09
N SER A 144 -1.14 12.68 9.26
CA SER A 144 -1.24 14.13 9.45
C SER A 144 -0.19 14.86 8.63
N ASP A 145 -0.57 15.96 7.98
CA ASP A 145 0.35 16.83 7.24
C ASP A 145 1.38 17.57 8.12
N MET A 146 1.22 17.47 9.46
CA MET A 146 2.21 17.89 10.44
C MET A 146 3.39 16.92 10.54
N VAL A 147 3.22 15.65 10.16
CA VAL A 147 4.27 14.62 10.22
C VAL A 147 5.17 14.74 8.99
N ARG A 148 6.01 15.78 8.99
CA ARG A 148 6.96 16.05 7.90
C ARG A 148 8.25 15.28 8.12
N ARG A 149 8.82 14.79 7.01
CA ARG A 149 10.15 14.14 7.01
C ARG A 149 10.96 14.67 5.83
N ALA A 150 12.26 14.40 5.85
CA ALA A 150 13.14 14.83 4.76
C ALA A 150 12.57 14.38 3.41
N ASN A 151 12.36 15.34 2.50
CA ASN A 151 11.81 15.13 1.16
C ASN A 151 10.37 14.55 1.10
N TYR A 152 9.55 14.72 2.13
CA TYR A 152 8.13 14.31 2.12
C TYR A 152 7.28 15.35 2.83
N LEU A 153 6.30 15.91 2.12
CA LEU A 153 5.46 17.04 2.55
C LEU A 153 6.28 18.29 2.90
N VAL A 154 7.14 18.69 1.97
CA VAL A 154 7.93 19.92 2.08
C VAL A 154 7.46 20.97 1.05
N ASP A 155 8.07 22.16 1.08
CA ASP A 155 7.83 23.23 0.12
C ASP A 155 6.39 23.79 0.12
N ALA A 156 5.80 23.91 1.32
CA ALA A 156 4.49 24.55 1.53
C ALA A 156 4.52 26.03 1.09
N ALA A 157 3.53 26.43 0.27
CA ALA A 157 3.44 27.80 -0.23
C ALA A 157 3.22 28.83 0.90
N PRO A 158 3.78 30.05 0.79
CA PRO A 158 3.41 31.15 1.67
C PRO A 158 1.90 31.40 1.67
N GLY A 159 1.34 31.68 2.85
CA GLY A 159 -0.11 31.89 3.00
C GLY A 159 -0.94 30.60 3.02
N THR A 160 -0.31 29.43 3.13
CA THR A 160 -1.00 28.18 3.50
C THR A 160 -1.47 28.26 4.94
N VAL A 161 -2.78 28.14 5.17
CA VAL A 161 -3.40 28.17 6.52
C VAL A 161 -4.30 26.96 6.73
N ASN A 162 -4.39 26.49 7.97
CA ASN A 162 -5.29 25.40 8.33
C ASN A 162 -6.69 25.94 8.59
N VAL A 163 -7.70 25.21 8.13
CA VAL A 163 -9.12 25.46 8.41
C VAL A 163 -9.78 24.17 8.86
N SER A 164 -10.79 24.29 9.71
CA SER A 164 -11.54 23.14 10.23
C SER A 164 -13.01 23.48 10.44
N THR A 165 -13.82 22.43 10.56
CA THR A 165 -15.23 22.54 10.92
C THR A 165 -15.64 21.37 11.81
N ASP A 166 -16.56 21.62 12.74
CA ASP A 166 -17.20 20.56 13.54
C ASP A 166 -18.50 20.06 12.92
N LYS A 167 -18.90 20.63 11.77
CA LYS A 167 -20.12 20.23 11.08
C LYS A 167 -19.92 18.92 10.32
N PRO A 168 -20.98 18.11 10.16
CA PRO A 168 -20.88 16.88 9.40
C PRO A 168 -20.65 17.15 7.92
N VAL A 169 -19.69 16.43 7.35
CA VAL A 169 -19.33 16.48 5.92
C VAL A 169 -19.84 15.22 5.24
N PHE A 170 -20.60 15.39 4.15
CA PHE A 170 -21.15 14.26 3.41
C PHE A 170 -20.07 13.56 2.59
N VAL A 171 -19.69 12.35 3.02
CA VAL A 171 -18.60 11.53 2.44
C VAL A 171 -19.06 10.22 1.78
N ALA A 172 -20.36 10.01 1.59
CA ALA A 172 -20.90 8.76 1.04
C ALA A 172 -20.77 8.65 -0.50
N THR A 173 -19.56 8.87 -1.02
CA THR A 173 -19.19 8.73 -2.45
C THR A 173 -18.33 7.47 -2.66
N SER A 174 -17.53 7.37 -3.75
CA SER A 174 -16.83 6.11 -4.15
C SER A 174 -15.85 5.62 -3.08
N GLU A 175 -14.82 6.41 -2.77
CA GLU A 175 -13.68 5.97 -1.94
C GLU A 175 -13.90 6.25 -0.44
N ARG A 176 -14.97 6.97 -0.11
CA ARG A 176 -15.47 7.20 1.25
C ARG A 176 -14.35 7.57 2.24
N PRO A 177 -13.57 8.64 2.02
CA PRO A 177 -12.67 9.13 3.07
C PRO A 177 -13.50 9.43 4.34
N PRO A 178 -12.92 9.26 5.54
CA PRO A 178 -13.67 9.46 6.77
C PRO A 178 -14.06 10.93 6.93
N GLU A 179 -15.22 11.18 7.53
CA GLU A 179 -15.72 12.54 7.78
C GLU A 179 -14.70 13.38 8.54
N LYS A 180 -14.00 12.78 9.50
CA LYS A 180 -12.98 13.43 10.32
C LYS A 180 -11.82 14.01 9.51
N VAL A 181 -11.46 13.38 8.39
CA VAL A 181 -10.45 13.88 7.43
C VAL A 181 -11.03 15.00 6.59
N MET A 182 -12.30 14.88 6.19
CA MET A 182 -12.96 15.89 5.38
C MET A 182 -13.38 17.14 6.18
N GLN A 183 -13.31 17.10 7.51
CA GLN A 183 -13.54 18.21 8.43
C GLN A 183 -12.34 19.15 8.58
N THR A 184 -11.18 18.79 8.03
CA THR A 184 -9.97 19.60 8.04
C THR A 184 -9.47 19.85 6.64
N ALA A 185 -8.79 20.98 6.43
CA ALA A 185 -8.14 21.31 5.18
C ALA A 185 -7.02 22.34 5.36
N VAL A 186 -6.19 22.47 4.33
CA VAL A 186 -5.35 23.65 4.11
C VAL A 186 -5.94 24.54 3.03
N VAL A 187 -5.77 25.85 3.17
CA VAL A 187 -6.20 26.87 2.19
C VAL A 187 -5.02 27.75 1.80
N GLY A 188 -4.85 27.96 0.50
CA GLY A 188 -3.85 28.88 -0.05
C GLY A 188 -4.39 30.30 -0.13
N THR A 189 -4.23 31.10 0.92
CA THR A 189 -4.82 32.46 1.00
C THR A 189 -4.26 33.43 -0.06
N LEU A 190 -3.04 33.18 -0.53
CA LEU A 190 -2.39 33.93 -1.61
C LEU A 190 -2.64 33.33 -3.01
N GLY A 191 -3.63 32.42 -3.12
CA GLY A 191 -4.02 31.83 -4.40
C GLY A 191 -3.21 30.61 -4.82
N GLU A 192 -2.33 30.09 -3.98
CA GLU A 192 -1.52 28.91 -4.27
C GLU A 192 -1.39 27.97 -3.07
N LEU A 193 -1.39 26.66 -3.33
CA LEU A 193 -0.90 25.62 -2.43
C LEU A 193 0.19 24.85 -3.18
N THR A 194 1.33 24.57 -2.56
CA THR A 194 2.41 23.78 -3.13
C THR A 194 2.91 22.74 -2.15
N TYR A 195 3.27 21.56 -2.65
CA TYR A 195 3.96 20.55 -1.87
C TYR A 195 4.91 19.74 -2.74
N ARG A 196 5.96 19.20 -2.11
CA ARG A 196 6.87 18.23 -2.70
C ARG A 196 6.97 16.98 -1.83
N LEU A 197 6.97 15.82 -2.47
CA LEU A 197 7.05 14.51 -1.84
C LEU A 197 7.77 13.47 -2.69
N ASN A 198 8.62 12.68 -2.05
CA ASN A 198 9.20 11.48 -2.63
C ASN A 198 8.19 10.32 -2.49
N LEU A 199 7.76 9.78 -3.62
CA LEU A 199 6.81 8.68 -3.72
C LEU A 199 7.56 7.36 -3.81
N ASN A 200 7.54 6.58 -2.73
CA ASN A 200 8.17 5.26 -2.70
C ASN A 200 7.59 4.35 -3.80
N GLY A 201 8.47 3.67 -4.52
CA GLY A 201 8.11 2.79 -5.63
C GLY A 201 8.01 3.49 -6.99
N PHE A 202 7.92 4.82 -7.06
CA PHE A 202 7.91 5.54 -8.34
C PHE A 202 9.33 5.77 -8.89
N PRO A 203 9.54 6.04 -10.19
CA PRO A 203 8.53 6.33 -11.23
C PRO A 203 7.68 5.12 -11.62
N GLY A 204 6.49 5.38 -12.15
CA GLY A 204 5.58 4.34 -12.62
C GLY A 204 4.13 4.81 -12.64
N ASP A 205 3.25 3.88 -12.98
CA ASP A 205 1.82 4.13 -13.08
C ASP A 205 1.15 4.00 -11.72
N GLY A 206 0.25 4.94 -11.44
CA GLY A 206 -0.43 5.04 -10.16
C GLY A 206 -1.92 5.33 -10.28
N TRP A 207 -2.59 5.07 -9.18
CA TRP A 207 -3.95 5.50 -8.90
C TRP A 207 -3.86 6.66 -7.90
N ALA A 208 -4.41 7.83 -8.25
CA ALA A 208 -4.20 9.05 -7.47
C ALA A 208 -5.48 9.89 -7.38
N PHE A 209 -5.94 10.18 -6.16
CA PHE A 209 -7.17 10.89 -5.89
C PHE A 209 -6.93 12.02 -4.89
N SER A 210 -7.49 13.19 -5.14
CA SER A 210 -7.52 14.31 -4.20
C SER A 210 -8.93 14.49 -3.68
N TYR A 211 -9.06 14.90 -2.43
CA TYR A 211 -10.34 15.07 -1.74
C TYR A 211 -10.51 16.51 -1.31
N PHE A 212 -11.67 17.08 -1.66
CA PHE A 212 -12.04 18.45 -1.42
C PHE A 212 -13.43 18.53 -0.80
N ALA A 213 -13.64 19.45 0.13
CA ALA A 213 -14.94 19.86 0.60
C ALA A 213 -14.88 21.35 0.94
N GLU A 214 -15.91 22.10 0.56
CA GLU A 214 -16.05 23.48 1.03
C GLU A 214 -16.54 23.46 2.48
N ILE A 215 -15.62 23.73 3.41
CA ILE A 215 -15.85 23.69 4.85
C ILE A 215 -15.76 25.07 5.52
N GLU A 216 -15.34 26.11 4.77
CA GLU A 216 -15.34 27.47 5.30
C GLU A 216 -16.75 28.08 5.22
N GLU A 217 -17.11 28.86 6.25
CA GLU A 217 -18.34 29.65 6.21
C GLU A 217 -18.12 30.94 5.40
N SER A 218 -19.11 31.25 4.57
CA SER A 218 -19.18 32.48 3.80
C SER A 218 -20.60 33.04 3.89
N VAL A 219 -20.68 34.36 4.11
CA VAL A 219 -21.94 35.12 4.13
C VAL A 219 -22.41 35.43 2.71
N VAL A 220 -21.46 35.57 1.78
CA VAL A 220 -21.71 35.81 0.35
C VAL A 220 -21.41 34.57 -0.48
N PRO A 221 -22.09 34.37 -1.63
CA PRO A 221 -21.73 33.33 -2.59
C PRO A 221 -20.28 33.53 -3.06
N GLU A 222 -19.46 32.51 -2.87
CA GLU A 222 -18.05 32.52 -3.24
C GLU A 222 -17.75 31.33 -4.13
N THR A 223 -16.80 31.51 -5.05
CA THR A 223 -16.35 30.47 -5.97
C THR A 223 -14.95 30.03 -5.57
N ARG A 224 -14.73 28.72 -5.61
CA ARG A 224 -13.41 28.14 -5.41
C ARG A 224 -13.02 27.30 -6.61
N LYS A 225 -12.31 27.97 -7.51
CA LYS A 225 -11.83 27.40 -8.77
C LYS A 225 -10.31 27.52 -8.84
N PHE A 226 -9.66 26.41 -9.12
CA PHE A 226 -8.21 26.34 -9.21
C PHE A 226 -7.78 25.23 -10.15
N LYS A 227 -6.53 25.27 -10.59
CA LYS A 227 -5.95 24.26 -11.47
C LYS A 227 -4.84 23.51 -10.75
N LEU A 228 -4.78 22.20 -10.98
CA LEU A 228 -3.64 21.38 -10.60
C LEU A 228 -2.48 21.66 -11.56
N PHE A 229 -1.26 21.77 -11.05
CA PHE A 229 -0.03 21.89 -11.82
C PHE A 229 0.97 20.88 -11.29
N ILE A 230 1.45 19.99 -12.15
CA ILE A 230 2.53 19.05 -11.88
C ILE A 230 3.61 19.28 -12.94
N PRO A 231 4.81 19.77 -12.55
CA PRO A 231 5.89 20.01 -13.50
C PRO A 231 6.19 18.79 -14.37
N GLY A 232 6.27 18.99 -15.69
CA GLY A 232 6.52 17.90 -16.65
C GLY A 232 5.29 17.08 -17.05
N LEU A 233 4.10 17.31 -16.46
CA LEU A 233 2.86 16.59 -16.79
C LEU A 233 1.75 17.54 -17.27
N PRO A 234 1.82 18.09 -18.50
CA PRO A 234 0.89 19.11 -18.99
C PRO A 234 -0.55 18.63 -19.17
N ASP A 235 -0.76 17.34 -19.44
CA ASP A 235 -2.11 16.77 -19.64
C ASP A 235 -2.86 16.62 -18.31
N VAL A 236 -2.13 16.33 -17.22
CA VAL A 236 -2.65 16.33 -15.86
C VAL A 236 -2.82 17.76 -15.33
N SER A 237 -1.91 18.68 -15.70
CA SER A 237 -1.84 20.05 -15.18
C SER A 237 -2.91 21.03 -15.70
N LYS A 238 -3.89 20.57 -16.48
CA LYS A 238 -4.94 21.42 -17.05
C LYS A 238 -6.30 21.24 -16.39
N ALA A 239 -6.43 20.29 -15.46
CA ALA A 239 -7.68 20.01 -14.77
C ALA A 239 -8.12 21.20 -13.92
N THR A 240 -9.25 21.81 -14.27
CA THR A 240 -9.92 22.79 -13.42
C THR A 240 -10.70 22.04 -12.35
N VAL A 241 -10.39 22.36 -11.09
CA VAL A 241 -11.13 21.93 -9.90
C VAL A 241 -12.11 23.04 -9.55
N ASP A 242 -13.40 22.77 -9.71
CA ASP A 242 -14.49 23.61 -9.23
C ASP A 242 -15.25 22.86 -8.13
N VAL A 243 -14.98 23.21 -6.87
CA VAL A 243 -15.57 22.51 -5.72
C VAL A 243 -17.08 22.76 -5.64
N GLY A 244 -17.53 23.97 -5.96
CA GLY A 244 -18.94 24.36 -5.84
C GLY A 244 -19.82 23.70 -6.89
N GLU A 245 -19.32 23.58 -8.13
CA GLU A 245 -20.03 22.91 -9.22
C GLU A 245 -20.09 21.38 -9.03
N ASN A 246 -18.98 20.76 -8.62
CA ASN A 246 -18.88 19.29 -8.55
C ASN A 246 -19.38 18.69 -7.22
N ALA A 247 -19.51 19.51 -6.18
CA ALA A 247 -20.15 19.14 -4.92
C ALA A 247 -21.23 20.18 -4.57
N PRO A 248 -22.40 20.16 -5.25
CA PRO A 248 -23.43 21.16 -5.06
C PRO A 248 -23.96 21.13 -3.61
N GLY A 249 -23.76 22.25 -2.90
CA GLY A 249 -24.06 22.40 -1.46
C GLY A 249 -22.78 22.49 -0.60
N LYS A 250 -22.89 23.07 0.59
CA LYS A 250 -21.74 23.13 1.53
C LYS A 250 -21.50 21.76 2.18
N LEU A 251 -20.27 21.51 2.64
CA LEU A 251 -19.91 20.32 3.43
C LEU A 251 -20.16 19.01 2.67
N ARG A 252 -19.77 18.95 1.40
CA ARG A 252 -19.90 17.76 0.55
C ARG A 252 -18.58 17.44 -0.11
N LEU A 253 -18.27 16.15 -0.15
CA LEU A 253 -17.06 15.64 -0.76
C LEU A 253 -17.09 15.76 -2.29
N TYR A 254 -16.06 16.39 -2.85
CA TYR A 254 -15.62 16.27 -4.22
C TYR A 254 -14.29 15.50 -4.28
N GLN A 255 -14.18 14.53 -5.18
CA GLN A 255 -13.05 13.60 -5.24
C GLN A 255 -12.55 13.36 -6.68
N PRO A 256 -11.96 14.36 -7.34
CA PRO A 256 -11.33 14.16 -8.64
C PRO A 256 -10.07 13.30 -8.49
N GLY A 257 -9.81 12.48 -9.50
CA GLY A 257 -8.65 11.62 -9.51
C GLY A 257 -8.40 10.97 -10.85
N TYR A 258 -7.30 10.23 -10.90
CA TYR A 258 -6.83 9.47 -12.04
C TYR A 258 -6.72 8.01 -11.63
N TYR A 259 -7.46 7.13 -12.30
CA TYR A 259 -7.33 5.68 -12.08
C TYR A 259 -6.00 5.14 -12.62
N ASN A 260 -5.40 5.82 -13.60
CA ASN A 260 -4.08 5.52 -14.13
C ASN A 260 -3.38 6.84 -14.51
N VAL A 261 -2.27 7.13 -13.84
CA VAL A 261 -1.40 8.28 -14.12
C VAL A 261 0.05 7.90 -13.87
N SER A 262 0.93 8.24 -14.81
CA SER A 262 2.37 8.05 -14.63
C SER A 262 2.94 9.21 -13.79
N LEU A 263 3.52 8.89 -12.64
CA LEU A 263 4.07 9.88 -11.71
C LEU A 263 5.59 9.71 -11.53
N PRO A 264 6.34 10.80 -11.28
CA PRO A 264 7.75 10.73 -10.96
C PRO A 264 7.99 10.26 -9.52
N PHE A 265 9.22 9.84 -9.23
CA PHE A 265 9.66 9.59 -7.84
C PHE A 265 9.54 10.87 -6.99
N VAL A 266 10.04 12.00 -7.48
CA VAL A 266 9.89 13.30 -6.82
C VAL A 266 8.66 13.99 -7.39
N LEU A 267 7.55 13.91 -6.67
CA LEU A 267 6.32 14.61 -7.04
C LEU A 267 6.30 15.99 -6.40
N SER A 268 6.39 17.03 -7.23
CA SER A 268 6.03 18.40 -6.87
C SER A 268 4.69 18.73 -7.51
N PHE A 269 3.78 19.33 -6.75
CA PHE A 269 2.52 19.82 -7.30
C PHE A 269 2.15 21.17 -6.73
N ALA A 270 1.33 21.90 -7.49
CA ALA A 270 0.70 23.13 -7.06
C ALA A 270 -0.79 23.12 -7.41
N PHE A 271 -1.62 23.69 -6.54
CA PHE A 271 -2.94 24.14 -6.92
C PHE A 271 -2.91 25.67 -7.03
N ARG A 272 -3.31 26.24 -8.17
CA ARG A 272 -3.34 27.70 -8.36
C ARG A 272 -4.73 28.19 -8.70
N LYS A 273 -5.14 29.24 -7.99
CA LYS A 273 -6.39 29.96 -8.16
C LYS A 273 -6.58 30.42 -9.62
N THR A 274 -7.78 30.29 -10.16
CA THR A 274 -8.15 30.87 -11.46
C THR A 274 -8.63 32.32 -11.31
N ASN A 275 -8.59 33.08 -12.41
CA ASN A 275 -9.00 34.49 -12.41
C ASN A 275 -10.48 34.70 -12.05
N ASP A 276 -11.34 33.71 -12.30
CA ASP A 276 -12.78 33.72 -12.00
C ASP A 276 -13.13 33.12 -10.63
N SER A 277 -12.12 32.76 -9.83
CA SER A 277 -12.30 32.29 -8.45
C SER A 277 -12.28 33.46 -7.48
N SER A 278 -13.17 33.48 -6.48
CA SER A 278 -13.09 34.45 -5.38
C SER A 278 -12.12 33.99 -4.30
N ARG A 279 -12.04 32.68 -4.01
CA ARG A 279 -11.13 32.11 -3.01
C ARG A 279 -9.93 31.38 -3.60
N GLY A 280 -8.89 31.21 -2.78
CA GLY A 280 -7.74 30.37 -3.09
C GLY A 280 -8.06 28.88 -3.05
N PRO A 281 -7.14 28.00 -3.47
CA PRO A 281 -7.33 26.56 -3.42
C PRO A 281 -7.52 26.06 -1.99
N ILE A 282 -8.31 24.99 -1.84
CA ILE A 282 -8.49 24.23 -0.59
C ILE A 282 -8.03 22.80 -0.87
N LEU A 283 -7.51 22.09 0.12
CA LEU A 283 -7.17 20.67 0.02
C LEU A 283 -7.43 19.99 1.38
N ASN A 284 -8.32 19.00 1.41
CA ASN A 284 -8.62 18.24 2.63
C ASN A 284 -7.71 17.03 2.75
N ALA A 285 -7.55 16.27 1.67
CA ALA A 285 -6.76 15.05 1.69
C ALA A 285 -6.32 14.63 0.27
N PHE A 286 -5.39 13.69 0.18
CA PHE A 286 -5.19 12.92 -1.04
C PHE A 286 -4.70 11.50 -0.74
N GLU A 287 -4.84 10.63 -1.73
CA GLU A 287 -4.29 9.27 -1.76
C GLU A 287 -3.55 9.02 -3.08
N ILE A 288 -2.39 8.36 -3.00
CA ILE A 288 -1.59 7.91 -4.13
C ILE A 288 -1.15 6.48 -3.89
N TYR A 289 -1.44 5.63 -4.86
CA TYR A 289 -1.04 4.24 -4.92
C TYR A 289 -0.23 3.99 -6.19
N LYS A 290 0.75 3.11 -6.12
CA LYS A 290 1.44 2.54 -7.28
C LYS A 290 0.78 1.23 -7.69
N TYR A 291 0.63 0.98 -8.99
CA TYR A 291 0.33 -0.36 -9.49
C TYR A 291 1.58 -1.25 -9.42
N VAL A 292 1.45 -2.41 -8.78
CA VAL A 292 2.46 -3.46 -8.75
C VAL A 292 1.91 -4.67 -9.47
N GLU A 293 2.51 -5.00 -10.62
CA GLU A 293 2.10 -6.14 -11.44
C GLU A 293 2.32 -7.45 -10.69
N ILE A 294 1.33 -8.33 -10.73
CA ILE A 294 1.33 -9.61 -10.03
C ILE A 294 2.16 -10.60 -10.83
N GLU A 295 3.23 -11.08 -10.20
CA GLU A 295 3.97 -12.26 -10.64
C GLU A 295 3.18 -13.52 -10.26
N PRO A 296 2.81 -14.38 -11.23
CA PRO A 296 2.01 -15.57 -10.98
C PRO A 296 2.74 -16.64 -10.15
N GLY A 297 4.06 -16.54 -10.01
CA GLY A 297 4.89 -17.51 -9.30
C GLY A 297 5.21 -18.76 -10.13
N SER A 298 5.61 -19.82 -9.44
CA SER A 298 5.88 -21.12 -10.03
C SER A 298 4.57 -21.81 -10.45
N PRO A 299 4.49 -22.38 -11.67
CA PRO A 299 3.37 -23.23 -12.07
C PRO A 299 3.12 -24.41 -11.12
N ASP A 300 4.16 -24.85 -10.41
CA ASP A 300 4.11 -26.00 -9.51
C ASP A 300 3.54 -25.63 -8.12
N ALA A 301 3.27 -24.34 -7.86
CA ALA A 301 2.86 -23.84 -6.55
C ALA A 301 1.60 -24.51 -5.99
N LEU A 302 0.57 -24.72 -6.82
CA LEU A 302 -0.67 -25.37 -6.37
C LEU A 302 -0.45 -26.84 -6.00
N ALA A 303 0.32 -27.59 -6.81
CA ALA A 303 0.64 -28.98 -6.54
C ALA A 303 1.49 -29.10 -5.26
N MET A 304 2.48 -28.23 -5.10
CA MET A 304 3.35 -28.19 -3.92
C MET A 304 2.61 -27.78 -2.65
N ALA A 305 1.67 -26.81 -2.73
CA ALA A 305 0.82 -26.45 -1.60
C ALA A 305 -0.07 -27.62 -1.17
N SER A 306 -0.66 -28.36 -2.13
CA SER A 306 -1.43 -29.57 -1.85
C SER A 306 -0.56 -30.65 -1.20
N LEU A 307 0.65 -30.89 -1.72
CA LEU A 307 1.61 -31.83 -1.15
C LEU A 307 1.98 -31.47 0.30
N ALA A 308 2.36 -30.22 0.55
CA ALA A 308 2.74 -29.74 1.88
C ALA A 308 1.57 -29.83 2.89
N SER A 309 0.33 -29.59 2.44
CA SER A 309 -0.86 -29.65 3.29
C SER A 309 -1.09 -31.03 3.93
N ARG A 310 -0.60 -32.11 3.30
CA ARG A 310 -0.69 -33.48 3.83
C ARG A 310 0.17 -33.71 5.07
N TYR A 311 1.17 -32.85 5.28
CA TYR A 311 2.24 -33.07 6.25
C TYR A 311 2.41 -31.92 7.25
N THR A 312 1.45 -31.01 7.35
CA THR A 312 1.51 -29.84 8.25
C THR A 312 1.72 -30.22 9.72
N SER A 313 1.31 -31.43 10.13
CA SER A 313 1.50 -31.98 11.47
C SER A 313 2.86 -32.66 11.69
N LEU A 314 3.65 -32.91 10.64
CA LEU A 314 4.91 -33.66 10.72
C LEU A 314 6.15 -32.77 10.93
N GLY A 315 6.04 -31.46 10.75
CA GLY A 315 7.10 -30.52 11.11
C GLY A 315 7.04 -29.20 10.37
N ASP A 316 7.86 -28.25 10.82
CA ASP A 316 7.88 -26.86 10.32
C ASP A 316 8.24 -26.75 8.84
N TRP A 317 8.98 -27.72 8.30
CA TRP A 317 9.34 -27.79 6.87
C TRP A 317 8.11 -27.81 5.93
N ALA A 318 7.00 -28.40 6.37
CA ALA A 318 5.75 -28.45 5.61
C ALA A 318 4.93 -27.15 5.75
N ASN A 319 5.34 -26.24 6.64
CA ASN A 319 4.66 -24.99 6.95
C ASN A 319 5.45 -23.75 6.47
N GLU A 320 6.48 -23.92 5.64
CA GLU A 320 7.29 -22.79 5.11
C GLU A 320 6.46 -21.78 4.29
N GLY A 321 5.38 -22.24 3.65
CA GLY A 321 4.38 -21.39 3.01
C GLY A 321 4.86 -20.60 1.80
N GLY A 322 3.95 -19.85 1.18
CA GLY A 322 4.23 -19.10 -0.05
C GLY A 322 4.47 -20.00 -1.27
N ASP A 323 5.08 -19.42 -2.30
CA ASP A 323 5.45 -20.12 -3.52
C ASP A 323 6.65 -21.04 -3.27
N PRO A 324 6.71 -22.28 -3.79
CA PRO A 324 7.82 -23.21 -3.51
C PRO A 324 9.18 -22.74 -4.03
N CYS A 325 9.21 -21.82 -5.00
CA CYS A 325 10.43 -21.33 -5.64
C CYS A 325 10.70 -19.84 -5.39
N TRP A 326 9.65 -19.04 -5.14
CA TRP A 326 9.77 -17.59 -4.96
C TRP A 326 9.59 -17.11 -3.51
N PRO A 327 10.24 -16.00 -3.12
CA PRO A 327 11.42 -15.40 -3.76
C PRO A 327 12.70 -16.25 -3.62
N SER A 328 12.70 -17.15 -2.65
CA SER A 328 13.72 -18.19 -2.48
C SER A 328 13.03 -19.55 -2.36
N PRO A 329 13.67 -20.66 -2.78
CA PRO A 329 13.08 -21.98 -2.68
C PRO A 329 12.77 -22.40 -1.23
N TRP A 330 11.82 -23.32 -1.04
CA TRP A 330 11.69 -24.00 0.26
C TRP A 330 12.95 -24.78 0.61
N SER A 331 13.22 -24.98 1.90
CA SER A 331 14.45 -25.62 2.39
C SER A 331 14.67 -27.05 1.87
N TRP A 332 13.59 -27.70 1.43
CA TRP A 332 13.55 -29.07 0.94
C TRP A 332 13.23 -29.15 -0.57
N VAL A 333 13.31 -28.02 -1.29
CA VAL A 333 13.01 -27.93 -2.73
C VAL A 333 14.15 -27.24 -3.46
N ARG A 334 14.52 -27.76 -4.64
CA ARG A 334 15.35 -27.04 -5.61
C ARG A 334 14.53 -26.73 -6.83
N CYS A 335 14.69 -25.50 -7.32
CA CYS A 335 14.02 -25.01 -8.50
C CYS A 335 15.00 -24.83 -9.66
N SER A 336 14.49 -24.91 -10.89
CA SER A 336 15.22 -24.57 -12.11
C SER A 336 15.67 -23.11 -12.11
N SER A 337 16.57 -22.75 -13.02
CA SER A 337 16.82 -21.35 -13.36
C SER A 337 15.71 -20.77 -14.25
N GLU A 338 15.75 -19.46 -14.47
CA GLU A 338 14.90 -18.70 -15.39
C GLU A 338 14.75 -19.34 -16.79
N PRO A 339 13.64 -19.08 -17.51
CA PRO A 339 12.70 -17.94 -17.36
C PRO A 339 11.46 -18.16 -16.49
N GLN A 340 11.12 -19.41 -16.12
CA GLN A 340 10.03 -19.68 -15.18
C GLN A 340 10.47 -20.79 -14.21
N LEU A 341 10.53 -20.49 -12.91
CA LEU A 341 11.03 -21.41 -11.91
C LEU A 341 10.11 -22.62 -11.76
N ARG A 342 10.64 -23.81 -12.03
CA ARG A 342 9.97 -25.12 -11.85
C ARG A 342 10.64 -25.93 -10.77
N VAL A 343 9.88 -26.75 -10.06
CA VAL A 343 10.44 -27.69 -9.08
C VAL A 343 11.14 -28.82 -9.82
N VAL A 344 12.45 -28.98 -9.58
CA VAL A 344 13.29 -30.00 -10.24
C VAL A 344 13.78 -31.08 -9.29
N SER A 345 13.86 -30.76 -7.99
CA SER A 345 14.26 -31.72 -6.97
C SER A 345 13.54 -31.44 -5.66
N ILE A 346 13.16 -32.52 -4.98
CA ILE A 346 12.51 -32.50 -3.68
C ILE A 346 13.35 -33.37 -2.75
N ASN A 347 13.63 -32.92 -1.51
CA ASN A 347 14.34 -33.72 -0.52
C ASN A 347 13.42 -34.05 0.67
N LEU A 348 12.89 -35.27 0.67
CA LEU A 348 12.03 -35.78 1.76
C LEU A 348 12.78 -36.69 2.75
N SER A 349 14.10 -36.80 2.60
CA SER A 349 14.92 -37.65 3.46
C SER A 349 14.86 -37.16 4.92
N GLY A 350 14.67 -38.10 5.85
CA GLY A 350 14.59 -37.81 7.28
C GLY A 350 13.30 -37.11 7.74
N LYS A 351 12.26 -37.03 6.89
CA LYS A 351 10.97 -36.39 7.22
C LYS A 351 9.90 -37.34 7.79
N ASN A 352 10.28 -38.57 8.14
CA ASN A 352 9.41 -39.61 8.74
C ASN A 352 8.08 -39.83 7.99
N LEU A 353 8.11 -39.73 6.65
CA LEU A 353 6.94 -39.96 5.82
C LEU A 353 6.56 -41.44 5.80
N THR A 354 5.26 -41.72 5.85
CA THR A 354 4.71 -43.08 5.75
C THR A 354 3.60 -43.11 4.71
N GLY A 355 3.35 -44.27 4.10
CA GLY A 355 2.31 -44.45 3.08
C GLY A 355 2.84 -44.48 1.65
N GLY A 356 1.90 -44.38 0.69
CA GLY A 356 2.20 -44.40 -0.74
C GLY A 356 2.69 -43.05 -1.29
N VAL A 357 3.23 -43.08 -2.50
CA VAL A 357 3.71 -41.88 -3.21
C VAL A 357 2.52 -40.95 -3.49
N PRO A 358 2.56 -39.68 -3.02
CA PRO A 358 1.47 -38.72 -3.26
C PRO A 358 1.27 -38.44 -4.76
N PRO A 359 0.02 -38.38 -5.24
CA PRO A 359 -0.28 -38.12 -6.65
C PRO A 359 0.16 -36.71 -7.11
N GLU A 360 0.30 -35.76 -6.19
CA GLU A 360 0.80 -34.40 -6.48
C GLU A 360 2.20 -34.42 -7.10
N LEU A 361 3.04 -35.40 -6.75
CA LEU A 361 4.38 -35.53 -7.31
C LEU A 361 4.34 -35.86 -8.81
N VAL A 362 3.30 -36.56 -9.28
CA VAL A 362 3.11 -36.87 -10.71
C VAL A 362 2.74 -35.62 -11.50
N ALA A 363 2.15 -34.61 -10.85
CA ALA A 363 1.81 -33.34 -11.51
C ALA A 363 3.03 -32.44 -11.75
N LEU A 364 4.17 -32.72 -11.10
CA LEU A 364 5.40 -31.94 -11.23
C LEU A 364 6.19 -32.39 -12.47
N SER A 365 5.87 -31.81 -13.62
CA SER A 365 6.40 -32.26 -14.92
C SER A 365 7.91 -32.10 -15.11
N PHE A 366 8.59 -31.33 -14.24
CA PHE A 366 10.03 -31.08 -14.29
C PHE A 366 10.79 -31.76 -13.14
N LEU A 367 10.11 -32.51 -12.28
CA LEU A 367 10.73 -33.22 -11.17
C LEU A 367 11.66 -34.32 -11.70
N ALA A 368 12.95 -34.18 -11.45
CA ALA A 368 13.98 -35.11 -11.89
C ALA A 368 14.51 -35.97 -10.73
N GLU A 369 14.52 -35.45 -9.51
CA GLU A 369 15.13 -36.09 -8.34
C GLU A 369 14.23 -35.97 -7.10
N MET A 370 14.19 -37.03 -6.27
CA MET A 370 13.44 -37.08 -5.01
C MET A 370 14.28 -37.67 -3.87
#